data_AF-A0A061MXV7-F1
#
_entry.id   AF-A0A061MXV7-F1
#
_cell.length_a   1.000
_cell.length_b   1.000
_cell.length_c   1.000
_cell.angle_alpha   90.00
_cell.angle_beta   90.00
_cell.angle_gamma   90.00
#
_symmetry.space_group_name_H-M   'P 1'
#
loop_
_entity.id
_entity.type
_entity.pdbx_description
1 polymer ?
#
loop_
_entity_poly.entity_id
_entity_poly.type
_entity_poly.pdbx_seq_one_letter_code
_entity_poly.pdbx_strand_id
1 'polypeptide(L)'
;MHQSQLHEQPPKQSIRTMFRDLLQRVKRSRLFIVLAIFAVFIVAMIEFFIPQAIQYTIDVIIPQQLVDQLIWVFVLVILAALMLIGFQFLGSFLMAIVGQRALYDLRNELYDHLQNLDVAFF
;
A
#
# COMPACT_ATOMS: atom_id res chain seq x y z
N MET A 1 -44.47 26.57 -30.38
CA MET A 1 -44.74 25.34 -29.61
C MET A 1 -43.49 24.49 -29.64
N HIS A 2 -43.01 24.11 -28.44
CA HIS A 2 -42.22 22.91 -28.08
C HIS A 2 -41.04 22.50 -29.01
N GLN A 3 -39.80 22.35 -28.56
CA GLN A 3 -39.36 21.60 -27.38
C GLN A 3 -38.02 22.12 -26.86
N SER A 4 -37.97 22.29 -25.54
CA SER A 4 -36.78 22.44 -24.73
C SER A 4 -36.13 21.07 -24.50
N GLN A 5 -34.82 21.08 -24.23
CA GLN A 5 -34.01 19.97 -23.69
C GLN A 5 -33.57 18.97 -24.78
N LEU A 6 -32.29 18.60 -24.92
CA LEU A 6 -31.48 17.99 -23.88
C LEU A 6 -30.04 18.53 -23.89
N HIS A 7 -29.67 19.21 -22.81
CA HIS A 7 -28.29 19.19 -22.35
C HIS A 7 -28.03 17.80 -21.78
N GLU A 8 -27.31 16.94 -22.49
CA GLU A 8 -26.71 15.75 -21.87
C GLU A 8 -25.57 16.20 -20.96
N GLN A 9 -25.95 16.67 -19.77
CA GLN A 9 -25.00 16.79 -18.66
C GLN A 9 -24.50 15.36 -18.39
N PRO A 10 -23.18 15.11 -18.40
CA PRO A 10 -22.66 13.80 -18.03
C PRO A 10 -23.24 13.47 -16.65
N PRO A 11 -23.71 12.24 -16.44
CA PRO A 11 -24.35 11.90 -15.19
C PRO A 11 -23.37 12.28 -14.08
N LYS A 12 -23.85 13.05 -13.09
CA LYS A 12 -23.13 13.34 -11.85
C LYS A 12 -22.98 12.04 -11.07
N GLN A 13 -22.32 11.04 -11.65
CA GLN A 13 -21.90 9.84 -10.96
C GLN A 13 -20.86 10.31 -9.97
N SER A 14 -21.33 10.41 -8.74
CA SER A 14 -20.57 10.80 -7.57
C SER A 14 -19.20 10.13 -7.64
N ILE A 15 -18.12 10.90 -7.43
CA ILE A 15 -16.75 10.38 -7.36
C ILE A 15 -16.69 9.16 -6.41
N ARG A 16 -17.53 9.17 -5.37
CA ARG A 16 -17.70 8.03 -4.44
C ARG A 16 -18.17 6.73 -5.11
N THR A 17 -19.08 6.78 -6.07
CA THR A 17 -19.56 5.60 -6.81
C THR A 17 -18.49 5.04 -7.74
N MET A 18 -17.74 5.89 -8.45
CA MET A 18 -16.61 5.44 -9.27
C MET A 18 -15.49 4.82 -8.42
N PHE A 19 -15.13 5.45 -7.30
CA PHE A 19 -14.18 4.87 -6.35
C PHE A 19 -14.68 3.56 -5.76
N ARG A 20 -15.98 3.43 -5.48
CA ARG A 20 -16.60 2.18 -4.99
C ARG A 20 -16.46 1.06 -6.01
N ASP A 21 -16.73 1.34 -7.28
CA ASP A 21 -16.67 0.34 -8.35
C ASP A 21 -15.22 -0.09 -8.65
N LEU A 22 -14.27 0.83 -8.58
CA LEU A 22 -12.83 0.52 -8.64
C LEU A 22 -12.38 -0.33 -7.44
N LEU A 23 -12.79 0.03 -6.21
CA LEU A 23 -12.54 -0.74 -4.98
C LEU A 23 -13.23 -2.12 -4.98
N GLN A 24 -14.29 -2.29 -5.77
CA GLN A 24 -15.00 -3.55 -5.93
C GLN A 24 -14.33 -4.44 -6.97
N ARG A 25 -13.71 -3.90 -8.04
CA ARG A 25 -12.85 -4.66 -8.97
C ARG A 25 -11.55 -5.14 -8.31
N VAL A 26 -11.00 -4.35 -7.39
CA VAL A 26 -9.86 -4.71 -6.56
C VAL A 26 -10.20 -5.77 -5.47
N LYS A 27 -11.47 -6.23 -5.37
CA LYS A 27 -11.88 -7.32 -4.45
C LYS A 27 -10.96 -8.54 -4.51
N ARG A 28 -10.52 -8.90 -5.71
CA ARG A 28 -9.75 -10.13 -5.95
C ARG A 28 -8.34 -10.08 -5.33
N SER A 29 -7.84 -8.89 -5.00
CA SER A 29 -6.53 -8.68 -4.33
C SER A 29 -6.64 -8.04 -2.94
N ARG A 30 -7.85 -7.95 -2.35
CA ARG A 30 -8.06 -7.35 -1.01
C ARG A 30 -7.16 -7.94 0.07
N LEU A 31 -6.89 -9.23 0.04
CA LEU A 31 -6.00 -9.89 0.99
C LEU A 31 -4.58 -9.29 0.93
N PHE A 32 -4.02 -9.15 -0.27
CA PHE A 32 -2.67 -8.62 -0.47
C PHE A 32 -2.56 -7.15 -0.09
N ILE A 33 -3.62 -6.36 -0.36
CA ILE A 33 -3.66 -4.95 0.01
C ILE A 33 -3.77 -4.78 1.53
N VAL A 34 -4.64 -5.54 2.20
CA VAL A 34 -4.73 -5.51 3.66
C VAL A 34 -3.40 -5.93 4.28
N LEU A 35 -2.74 -6.95 3.74
CA LEU A 35 -1.43 -7.39 4.22
C LEU A 35 -0.35 -6.32 4.00
N ALA A 36 -0.37 -5.62 2.86
CA ALA A 36 0.57 -4.53 2.57
C ALA A 36 0.35 -3.33 3.51
N ILE A 37 -0.91 -2.93 3.74
CA ILE A 37 -1.26 -1.87 4.69
C ILE A 37 -0.82 -2.25 6.10
N PHE A 38 -1.04 -3.50 6.51
CA PHE A 38 -0.61 -4.00 7.80
C PHE A 38 0.92 -3.99 7.95
N ALA A 39 1.66 -4.39 6.91
CA ALA A 39 3.12 -4.32 6.91
C ALA A 39 3.62 -2.87 7.05
N VAL A 40 3.05 -1.92 6.30
CA VAL A 40 3.39 -0.50 6.40
C VAL A 40 3.05 0.07 7.79
N PHE A 41 1.95 -0.36 8.40
CA PHE A 41 1.59 0.04 9.75
C PHE A 41 2.64 -0.43 10.78
N ILE A 42 3.12 -1.67 10.67
CA ILE A 42 4.20 -2.18 11.54
C ILE A 42 5.49 -1.39 11.32
N VAL A 43 5.85 -1.10 10.08
CA VAL A 43 7.02 -0.27 9.74
C VAL A 43 6.95 1.08 10.46
N ALA A 44 5.81 1.77 10.38
CA ALA A 44 5.61 3.05 11.05
C ALA A 44 5.74 2.96 12.58
N MET A 45 5.23 1.88 13.19
CA MET A 45 5.40 1.62 14.63
C MET A 45 6.86 1.41 15.01
N ILE A 46 7.63 0.67 14.20
CA ILE A 46 9.06 0.44 14.44
C ILE A 46 9.85 1.75 14.28
N GLU A 47 9.55 2.54 13.25
CA GLU A 47 10.19 3.85 13.03
C GLU A 47 9.97 4.80 14.21
N PHE A 48 8.81 4.73 14.86
CA PHE A 48 8.54 5.47 16.09
C PHE A 48 9.26 4.91 17.32
N PHE A 49 9.45 3.59 17.40
CA PHE A 49 10.11 2.94 18.52
C PHE A 49 11.62 3.23 18.61
N ILE A 50 12.31 3.31 17.46
CA ILE A 50 13.76 3.59 17.38
C ILE A 50 14.16 4.88 18.13
N PRO A 51 13.57 6.07 17.87
CA PRO A 51 13.94 7.30 18.57
C PRO A 51 13.61 7.24 20.07
N GLN A 52 12.56 6.53 20.47
CA GLN A 52 12.24 6.33 21.89
C GLN A 52 13.29 5.47 22.61
N ALA A 53 13.81 4.43 21.95
CA ALA A 53 14.92 3.63 22.46
C ALA A 53 16.22 4.44 22.59
N ILE A 54 16.49 5.33 21.62
CA ILE A 54 17.62 6.27 21.68
C ILE A 54 17.46 7.24 22.85
N GLN A 55 16.28 7.81 23.02
CA GLN A 55 15.99 8.70 24.15
C GLN A 55 16.21 8.00 25.50
N TYR A 56 15.67 6.79 25.67
CA TYR A 56 15.87 6.01 26.89
C TYR A 56 17.36 5.74 27.18
N THR A 57 18.13 5.46 26.13
CA THR A 57 19.58 5.28 26.26
C THR A 57 20.25 6.55 26.79
N ILE A 58 19.93 7.71 26.23
CA ILE A 58 20.53 8.99 26.61
C ILE A 58 20.12 9.39 28.03
N ASP A 59 18.83 9.25 28.37
CA ASP A 59 18.27 9.77 29.62
C ASP A 59 18.51 8.86 30.84
N VAL A 60 18.66 7.54 30.63
CA VAL A 60 18.75 6.56 31.73
C VAL A 60 20.10 5.85 31.76
N ILE A 61 20.59 5.39 30.61
CA ILE A 61 21.74 4.47 30.56
C ILE A 61 23.07 5.24 30.69
N ILE A 62 23.22 6.36 29.97
CA ILE A 62 24.44 7.19 30.03
C ILE A 62 24.67 7.77 31.44
N PRO A 63 23.67 8.34 32.13
CA PRO A 63 23.89 8.95 33.45
C PRO A 63 24.19 7.92 34.55
N GLN A 64 23.64 6.70 34.44
CA GLN A 64 23.77 5.66 35.46
C GLN A 64 24.97 4.72 35.21
N GLN A 65 25.74 4.92 34.13
CA GLN A 65 26.87 4.08 33.71
C GLN A 65 26.53 2.58 33.60
N LEU A 66 25.29 2.25 33.24
CA LEU A 66 24.80 0.87 33.15
C LEU A 66 25.18 0.24 31.81
N VAL A 67 26.49 0.01 31.62
CA VAL A 67 27.07 -0.47 30.35
C VAL A 67 26.50 -1.82 29.92
N ASP A 68 26.14 -2.69 30.88
CA ASP A 68 25.51 -3.98 30.59
C ASP A 68 24.10 -3.85 29.99
N GLN A 69 23.35 -2.81 30.36
CA GLN A 69 22.02 -2.55 29.80
C GLN A 69 22.09 -1.91 28.42
N LEU A 70 23.20 -1.23 28.10
CA LEU A 70 23.43 -0.64 26.79
C LEU A 70 23.47 -1.69 25.68
N ILE A 71 24.09 -2.85 25.96
CA ILE A 71 24.17 -3.97 25.02
C ILE A 71 22.78 -4.49 24.68
N TRP A 72 21.90 -4.63 25.68
CA TRP A 72 20.52 -5.09 25.46
C TRP A 72 19.70 -4.11 24.61
N VAL A 73 19.81 -2.81 24.87
CA VAL A 73 19.13 -1.81 24.04
C VAL A 73 19.69 -1.78 22.62
N PHE A 74 21.01 -1.90 22.47
CA PHE A 74 21.64 -1.96 21.16
C PHE A 74 21.17 -3.18 20.35
N VAL A 75 21.13 -4.37 20.96
CA VAL A 75 20.61 -5.59 20.34
C VAL A 75 19.14 -5.42 19.97
N LEU A 76 18.32 -4.80 20.84
CA LEU A 76 16.91 -4.53 20.56
C LEU A 76 16.73 -3.59 19.36
N VAL A 77 17.54 -2.53 19.26
CA VAL A 77 17.50 -1.58 18.14
C VAL A 77 17.94 -2.26 16.84
N ILE A 78 19.00 -3.08 16.87
CA ILE A 78 19.43 -3.86 15.69
C ILE A 78 18.31 -4.80 15.25
N LEU A 79 17.70 -5.53 16.19
CA LEU A 79 16.60 -6.44 15.88
C LEU A 79 15.41 -5.69 15.26
N ALA A 80 15.06 -4.54 15.83
CA ALA A 80 14.01 -3.67 15.29
C ALA A 80 14.34 -3.19 13.87
N ALA A 81 15.59 -2.79 13.61
CA ALA A 81 16.04 -2.38 12.27
C ALA A 81 15.98 -3.54 11.26
N LEU A 82 16.36 -4.76 11.64
CA LEU A 82 16.22 -5.94 10.79
C LEU A 82 14.75 -6.24 10.47
N MET A 83 13.88 -6.15 11.47
CA MET A 83 12.44 -6.27 11.29
C MET A 83 11.90 -5.20 10.34
N LEU A 84 12.33 -3.95 10.50
CA LEU A 84 11.96 -2.83 9.64
C LEU A 84 12.24 -3.14 8.17
N ILE A 85 13.47 -3.59 7.87
CA ILE A 85 13.88 -3.98 6.52
C ILE A 85 12.98 -5.11 5.99
N GLY A 86 12.73 -6.13 6.81
CA GLY A 86 11.86 -7.26 6.45
C GLY A 86 10.43 -6.84 6.11
N PHE A 87 9.82 -6.00 6.94
CA PHE A 87 8.44 -5.53 6.72
C PHE A 87 8.34 -4.51 5.57
N GLN A 88 9.32 -3.62 5.38
CA GLN A 88 9.38 -2.75 4.21
C GLN A 88 9.51 -3.55 2.91
N PHE A 89 10.38 -4.56 2.90
CA PHE A 89 10.52 -5.45 1.75
C PHE A 89 9.21 -6.20 1.49
N LEU A 90 8.58 -6.77 2.52
CA LEU A 90 7.32 -7.49 2.40
C LEU A 90 6.20 -6.59 1.84
N GLY A 91 6.04 -5.38 2.38
CA GLY A 91 5.06 -4.41 1.88
C GLY A 91 5.30 -4.05 0.42
N SER A 92 6.56 -3.83 0.04
CA SER A 92 6.95 -3.52 -1.34
C SER A 92 6.68 -4.70 -2.28
N PHE A 93 7.02 -5.91 -1.86
CA PHE A 93 6.79 -7.15 -2.60
C PHE A 93 5.30 -7.42 -2.82
N LEU A 94 4.48 -7.24 -1.79
CA LEU A 94 3.02 -7.35 -1.89
C LEU A 94 2.45 -6.34 -2.89
N MET A 95 2.94 -5.10 -2.87
CA MET A 95 2.53 -4.09 -3.85
C MET A 95 2.97 -4.41 -5.28
N ALA A 96 4.17 -4.96 -5.47
CA ALA A 96 4.63 -5.43 -6.77
C ALA A 96 3.71 -6.53 -7.33
N ILE A 97 3.31 -7.50 -6.50
CA ILE A 97 2.36 -8.55 -6.89
C ILE A 97 1.01 -7.95 -7.30
N VAL A 98 0.49 -6.98 -6.53
CA VAL A 98 -0.78 -6.31 -6.85
C VAL A 98 -0.68 -5.60 -8.19
N GLY A 99 0.41 -4.85 -8.44
CA GLY A 99 0.65 -4.15 -9.69
C GLY A 99 0.74 -5.10 -10.88
N GLN A 100 1.45 -6.21 -10.75
CA GLN A 100 1.60 -7.19 -11.82
C GLN A 100 0.28 -7.89 -12.17
N ARG A 101 -0.56 -8.19 -11.18
CA ARG A 101 -1.90 -8.73 -11.42
C ARG A 101 -2.79 -7.73 -12.13
N ALA A 102 -2.79 -6.47 -11.70
CA ALA A 102 -3.55 -5.42 -12.37
C ALA A 102 -3.11 -5.24 -13.84
N LEU A 103 -1.80 -5.30 -14.10
CA LEU A 103 -1.25 -5.23 -15.46
C LEU A 103 -1.64 -6.45 -16.31
N TYR A 104 -1.62 -7.64 -15.72
CA TYR A 104 -2.06 -8.87 -16.40
C TYR A 104 -3.53 -8.79 -16.80
N ASP A 105 -4.40 -8.35 -15.89
CA ASP A 105 -5.83 -8.18 -16.16
C ASP A 105 -6.06 -7.14 -17.26
N LEU A 106 -5.34 -6.01 -17.22
CA LEU A 106 -5.41 -4.97 -18.25
C LEU A 106 -4.96 -5.49 -19.61
N ARG A 107 -3.83 -6.20 -19.68
CA ARG A 107 -3.34 -6.80 -20.93
C ARG A 107 -4.37 -7.75 -21.52
N ASN A 108 -5.02 -8.55 -20.69
CA ASN A 108 -6.01 -9.51 -21.14
C ASN A 108 -7.26 -8.79 -21.69
N GLU A 109 -7.75 -7.76 -21.00
CA GLU A 109 -8.89 -6.94 -21.44
C GLU A 109 -8.58 -6.19 -22.75
N LEU A 110 -7.36 -5.65 -22.89
CA LEU A 110 -6.91 -4.99 -24.12
C LEU A 110 -6.83 -5.97 -25.29
N TYR A 111 -6.33 -7.20 -25.09
CA TYR A 111 -6.28 -8.21 -26.14
C TYR A 111 -7.67 -8.68 -26.56
N ASP A 112 -8.56 -8.95 -25.61
CA ASP A 112 -9.95 -9.29 -25.90
C ASP A 112 -10.65 -8.17 -26.67
N HIS A 113 -10.43 -6.91 -26.29
CA HIS A 113 -11.03 -5.78 -26.98
C HIS A 113 -10.44 -5.57 -28.38
N LEU A 114 -9.12 -5.70 -28.55
CA LEU A 114 -8.47 -5.62 -29.86
C LEU A 114 -8.85 -6.76 -30.80
N GLN A 115 -9.15 -7.96 -30.27
CA GLN A 115 -9.57 -9.11 -31.08
C GLN A 115 -11.07 -9.06 -31.42
N ASN A 116 -11.92 -8.55 -30.53
CA ASN A 116 -13.37 -8.40 -30.78
C ASN A 116 -13.73 -7.10 -31.50
N LEU A 117 -12.83 -6.11 -31.54
CA LEU A 117 -12.96 -4.95 -32.42
C LEU A 117 -12.57 -5.42 -33.83
N ASP A 118 -13.52 -6.12 -34.45
CA ASP A 118 -13.51 -6.70 -35.78
C ASP A 118 -12.67 -5.92 -36.80
N VAL A 119 -11.96 -6.66 -37.66
CA VAL A 119 -12.23 -6.91 -39.10
C VAL A 119 -12.98 -5.83 -39.94
N ALA A 120 -13.62 -4.82 -39.34
CA ALA A 120 -14.13 -3.62 -40.00
C ALA A 120 -13.03 -2.57 -40.30
N PHE A 121 -11.80 -2.78 -39.83
CA PHE A 121 -10.62 -1.94 -40.15
C PHE A 121 -9.58 -2.64 -41.06
N PHE A 122 -9.79 -3.91 -41.40
CA PHE A 122 -9.02 -4.64 -42.42
C PHE A 122 -9.84 -4.74 -43.70
#